data_AF-G8QIH1-F1
#
_entry.id   AF-G8QIH1-F1
#
_cell.length_a   1.000
_cell.length_b   1.000
_cell.length_c   1.000
_cell.angle_alpha   90.00
_cell.angle_beta   90.00
_cell.angle_gamma   90.00
#
_symmetry.space_group_name_H-M   'P 1'
#
loop_
_entity.id
_entity.type
_entity.pdbx_description
1 polymer ?
#
loop_
_entity_poly.entity_id
_entity_poly.type
_entity_poly.pdbx_seq_one_letter_code
_entity_poly.pdbx_strand_id
1 'polypeptide(L)'
;MPPREDEQVNTAVRNILLGSAPERESELASLWSLLEPRFQLTADTHDGERLVMEAGMYRFVRFNHRVVRAFWIAGFAAWEAYRVVAESPELEPLELKRLVELIDAFERVLESDAPELEALPKDVPEPGHYDDSPQLRAPGELATLGVGWALLHEVRHLKHQQDGDAADSYGEDPTQRRNEELSCDTFATKFLLDQLDAYAQRENVSPNLVRRKRELGIYFALFAMTLMARDKWGASQTHPSIQARIDAVHALMGSQRDEVAEAIASVAFATLHELMPGSPGIVSTRKNVDSPMHKKDFAGEPILKEMSCVLEWLKGKGLNALNSRYSRYEKDIDQFFSCDDPTSADGRAKFDKLTNSYIECLNIVLIHRAFRDEASQGFVDRLSKVADGQDHPDASSAGTSRDFLFELLIAARMSLSGYKIDFNKVTDVVAEDDEFLVFGECKRLSSEKKFEENFKKAGKQITAQAAEMSQRVYGLVFLDVSSCLDGIPKMELPNVEAAQRAIHESLEAFVARNASKIEQLAERFSESSLGVCLIGQAPIWTRDGTLYMATRTRVVAPQSLSDEDFNSLNKILGRFSTSMLSLV
;
A
#
# COMPACT_ATOMS: atom_id res chain seq x y z
N MET A 1 -13.89 -5.91 45.40
CA MET A 1 -13.94 -7.39 45.43
C MET A 1 -12.59 -7.93 44.95
N PRO A 2 -12.12 -9.10 45.42
CA PRO A 2 -10.93 -9.73 44.84
C PRO A 2 -11.17 -10.07 43.35
N PRO A 3 -10.15 -10.01 42.48
CA PRO A 3 -10.27 -10.42 41.08
C PRO A 3 -10.79 -11.86 40.95
N ARG A 4 -11.65 -12.11 39.97
CA ARG A 4 -12.11 -13.46 39.63
C ARG A 4 -11.06 -14.15 38.75
N GLU A 5 -10.53 -15.26 39.24
CA GLU A 5 -9.54 -16.12 38.54
C GLU A 5 -10.09 -17.55 38.38
N ASP A 6 -11.41 -17.69 38.36
CA ASP A 6 -12.04 -19.01 38.31
C ASP A 6 -11.84 -19.72 36.96
N GLU A 7 -12.12 -21.02 36.93
CA GLU A 7 -11.97 -21.85 35.73
C GLU A 7 -12.82 -21.34 34.58
N GLN A 8 -13.99 -20.76 34.86
CA GLN A 8 -14.88 -20.22 33.84
C GLN A 8 -14.22 -19.05 33.08
N VAL A 9 -13.56 -18.12 33.78
CA VAL A 9 -12.81 -17.01 33.17
C VAL A 9 -11.69 -17.55 32.28
N ASN A 10 -10.89 -18.48 32.79
CA ASN A 10 -9.75 -19.04 32.05
C ASN A 10 -10.20 -19.85 30.83
N THR A 11 -11.28 -20.63 30.93
CA THR A 11 -11.88 -21.35 29.80
C THR A 11 -12.44 -20.38 28.75
N ALA A 12 -13.10 -19.30 29.16
CA ALA A 12 -13.64 -18.31 28.24
C ALA A 12 -12.54 -17.64 27.40
N VAL A 13 -11.46 -17.19 28.03
CA VAL A 13 -10.30 -16.60 27.33
C VAL A 13 -9.67 -17.63 26.39
N ARG A 14 -9.46 -18.87 26.85
CA ARG A 14 -8.88 -19.91 26.00
C ARG A 14 -9.76 -20.19 24.77
N ASN A 15 -11.07 -20.16 24.92
CA ASN A 15 -12.00 -20.33 23.80
C ASN A 15 -11.95 -19.15 22.82
N ILE A 16 -11.77 -17.91 23.29
CA ILE A 16 -11.58 -16.74 22.42
C ILE A 16 -10.30 -16.90 21.60
N LEU A 17 -9.18 -17.24 22.23
CA LEU A 17 -7.90 -17.39 21.52
C LEU A 17 -7.92 -18.56 20.53
N LEU A 18 -8.43 -19.72 20.96
CA LEU A 18 -8.55 -20.89 20.10
C LEU A 18 -9.54 -20.64 18.96
N GLY A 19 -10.65 -19.94 19.22
CA GLY A 19 -11.61 -19.56 18.18
C GLY A 19 -11.05 -18.54 17.18
N SER A 20 -10.09 -17.72 17.60
CA SER A 20 -9.44 -16.71 16.75
C SER A 20 -8.42 -17.32 15.79
N ALA A 21 -7.64 -18.31 16.25
CA ALA A 21 -6.66 -19.06 15.45
C ALA A 21 -6.69 -20.58 15.74
N PRO A 22 -7.73 -21.31 15.27
CA PRO A 22 -7.93 -22.73 15.60
C PRO A 22 -6.82 -23.66 15.11
N GLU A 23 -6.11 -23.28 14.07
CA GLU A 23 -4.95 -24.00 13.53
C GLU A 23 -3.71 -23.90 14.43
N ARG A 24 -3.69 -22.95 15.37
CA ARG A 24 -2.58 -22.72 16.31
C ARG A 24 -2.81 -23.41 17.66
N GLU A 25 -3.70 -24.39 17.75
CA GLU A 25 -4.04 -25.10 19.01
C GLU A 25 -2.80 -25.65 19.72
N SER A 26 -1.89 -26.30 18.98
CA SER A 26 -0.67 -26.88 19.54
C SER A 26 0.28 -25.81 20.08
N GLU A 27 0.43 -24.70 19.37
CA GLU A 27 1.24 -23.58 19.80
C GLU A 27 0.65 -22.85 21.01
N LEU A 28 -0.68 -22.65 21.03
CA LEU A 28 -1.41 -22.16 22.20
C LEU A 28 -1.18 -23.08 23.41
N ALA A 29 -1.25 -24.41 23.23
CA ALA A 29 -0.98 -25.37 24.29
C ALA A 29 0.47 -25.30 24.79
N SER A 30 1.44 -25.13 23.88
CA SER A 30 2.85 -24.90 24.25
C SER A 30 3.05 -23.59 25.01
N LEU A 31 2.42 -22.50 24.58
CA LEU A 31 2.45 -21.22 25.30
C LEU A 31 1.83 -21.36 26.70
N TRP A 32 0.71 -22.06 26.82
CA TRP A 32 0.07 -22.33 28.12
C TRP A 32 0.96 -23.16 29.05
N SER A 33 1.66 -24.15 28.50
CA SER A 33 2.59 -24.97 29.27
C SER A 33 3.85 -24.22 29.68
N LEU A 34 4.28 -23.23 28.88
CA LEU A 34 5.51 -22.48 29.11
C LEU A 34 5.31 -21.30 30.08
N LEU A 35 4.27 -20.51 29.83
CA LEU A 35 4.01 -19.26 30.55
C LEU A 35 3.08 -19.47 31.76
N GLU A 36 2.30 -20.56 31.78
CA GLU A 36 1.21 -20.81 32.75
C GLU A 36 0.31 -19.57 32.98
N PRO A 37 -0.22 -18.93 31.93
CA PRO A 37 -0.90 -17.66 32.06
C PRO A 37 -2.19 -17.82 32.87
N ARG A 38 -2.47 -16.85 33.73
CA ARG A 38 -3.66 -16.81 34.60
C ARG A 38 -4.45 -15.54 34.35
N PHE A 39 -5.68 -15.72 33.88
CA PHE A 39 -6.55 -14.63 33.50
C PHE A 39 -7.40 -14.20 34.70
N GLN A 40 -7.35 -12.91 35.02
CA GLN A 40 -8.01 -12.31 36.16
C GLN A 40 -8.99 -11.25 35.69
N LEU A 41 -10.29 -11.52 35.90
CA LEU A 41 -11.34 -10.53 35.71
C LEU A 41 -11.40 -9.64 36.96
N THR A 42 -10.91 -8.42 36.85
CA THR A 42 -10.90 -7.44 37.95
C THR A 42 -12.25 -6.71 38.04
N ALA A 43 -12.55 -6.16 39.22
CA ALA A 43 -13.75 -5.35 39.40
C ALA A 43 -13.64 -4.00 38.66
N ASP A 44 -14.76 -3.45 38.23
CA ASP A 44 -14.84 -2.17 37.50
C ASP A 44 -14.89 -0.92 38.41
N THR A 45 -14.53 -1.05 39.70
CA THR A 45 -14.61 0.04 40.70
C THR A 45 -13.57 1.15 40.52
N HIS A 46 -13.95 2.42 40.71
CA HIS A 46 -13.10 3.63 40.57
C HIS A 46 -11.88 3.78 41.51
N ASP A 47 -11.60 2.84 42.42
CA ASP A 47 -10.43 2.94 43.32
C ASP A 47 -9.08 2.67 42.61
N GLY A 48 -9.10 2.36 41.30
CA GLY A 48 -7.93 2.12 40.45
C GLY A 48 -8.11 2.63 39.00
N GLU A 49 -7.36 2.06 38.05
CA GLU A 49 -7.53 2.40 36.63
C GLU A 49 -8.88 1.91 36.12
N ARG A 50 -9.62 2.79 35.42
CA ARG A 50 -10.93 2.43 34.89
C ARG A 50 -10.82 1.39 33.78
N LEU A 51 -9.87 1.53 32.87
CA LEU A 51 -9.64 0.53 31.83
C LEU A 51 -8.50 -0.38 32.26
N VAL A 52 -8.78 -1.67 32.37
CA VAL A 52 -7.78 -2.68 32.74
C VAL A 52 -7.72 -3.68 31.60
N MET A 53 -6.57 -3.74 30.92
CA MET A 53 -6.13 -4.80 30.01
C MET A 53 -4.61 -4.75 30.07
N GLU A 54 -4.00 -5.57 30.91
CA GLU A 54 -2.57 -5.48 31.20
C GLU A 54 -2.00 -6.82 31.67
N ALA A 55 -0.76 -7.08 31.28
CA ALA A 55 0.08 -8.10 31.89
C ALA A 55 0.51 -7.65 33.29
N GLY A 56 0.00 -8.34 34.31
CA GLY A 56 0.47 -8.24 35.69
C GLY A 56 1.82 -8.92 35.90
N MET A 57 2.27 -8.99 37.16
CA MET A 57 3.53 -9.65 37.48
C MET A 57 3.50 -11.16 37.17
N TYR A 58 4.59 -11.64 36.58
CA TYR A 58 4.92 -13.04 36.31
C TYR A 58 4.02 -13.71 35.26
N ARG A 59 2.77 -14.05 35.61
CA ARG A 59 1.89 -14.90 34.79
C ARG A 59 0.46 -14.39 34.68
N PHE A 60 0.14 -13.25 35.29
CA PHE A 60 -1.24 -12.76 35.33
C PHE A 60 -1.55 -11.87 34.15
N VAL A 61 -2.67 -12.10 33.47
CA VAL A 61 -3.27 -11.13 32.56
C VAL A 61 -4.53 -10.62 33.23
N ARG A 62 -4.59 -9.32 33.51
CA ARG A 62 -5.72 -8.68 34.17
C ARG A 62 -6.55 -7.93 33.14
N PHE A 63 -7.86 -8.10 33.20
CA PHE A 63 -8.81 -7.31 32.44
C PHE A 63 -10.11 -7.12 33.20
N ASN A 64 -10.93 -6.13 32.84
CA ASN A 64 -12.23 -5.92 33.46
C ASN A 64 -13.39 -6.01 32.46
N HIS A 65 -14.63 -5.96 32.94
CA HIS A 65 -15.79 -6.07 32.06
C HIS A 65 -15.93 -4.83 31.17
N ARG A 66 -15.53 -3.66 31.68
CA ARG A 66 -15.51 -2.39 30.93
C ARG A 66 -14.72 -2.49 29.63
N VAL A 67 -13.47 -3.00 29.67
CA VAL A 67 -12.65 -3.07 28.45
C VAL A 67 -13.22 -4.04 27.41
N VAL A 68 -13.79 -5.17 27.85
CA VAL A 68 -14.39 -6.15 26.93
C VAL A 68 -15.64 -5.57 26.26
N ARG A 69 -16.52 -4.89 27.01
CA ARG A 69 -17.65 -4.16 26.42
C ARG A 69 -17.20 -3.00 25.53
N ALA A 70 -16.11 -2.32 25.87
CA ALA A 70 -15.56 -1.24 25.05
C ALA A 70 -15.13 -1.76 23.67
N PHE A 71 -14.35 -2.85 23.60
CA PHE A 71 -14.02 -3.50 22.33
C PHE A 71 -15.28 -3.96 21.58
N TRP A 72 -16.26 -4.51 22.30
CA TRP A 72 -17.53 -4.94 21.71
C TRP A 72 -18.26 -3.80 21.01
N ILE A 73 -18.59 -2.72 21.73
CA ILE A 73 -19.31 -1.58 21.16
C ILE A 73 -18.48 -0.90 20.07
N ALA A 74 -17.17 -0.79 20.24
CA ALA A 74 -16.28 -0.22 19.23
C ALA A 74 -16.27 -1.04 17.92
N GLY A 75 -16.37 -2.38 17.98
CA GLY A 75 -16.49 -3.21 16.79
C GLY A 75 -17.78 -2.95 16.01
N PHE A 76 -18.90 -2.75 16.72
CA PHE A 76 -20.16 -2.31 16.10
C PHE A 76 -20.06 -0.89 15.54
N ALA A 77 -19.39 0.03 16.25
CA ALA A 77 -19.15 1.39 15.78
C ALA A 77 -18.29 1.40 14.50
N ALA A 78 -17.20 0.62 14.44
CA ALA A 78 -16.35 0.52 13.26
C ALA A 78 -17.11 -0.08 12.07
N TRP A 79 -17.93 -1.11 12.30
CA TRP A 79 -18.78 -1.68 11.26
C TRP A 79 -19.81 -0.68 10.74
N GLU A 80 -20.47 0.04 11.63
CA GLU A 80 -21.45 1.09 11.28
C GLU A 80 -20.79 2.23 10.50
N ALA A 81 -19.59 2.65 10.93
CA ALA A 81 -18.79 3.70 10.30
C ALA A 81 -18.42 3.36 8.84
N TYR A 82 -18.19 2.08 8.54
CA TYR A 82 -18.05 1.59 7.18
C TYR A 82 -19.40 1.47 6.46
N ARG A 83 -20.39 0.82 7.09
CA ARG A 83 -21.69 0.50 6.51
C ARG A 83 -22.40 1.75 5.99
N VAL A 84 -22.41 2.82 6.78
CA VAL A 84 -23.07 4.08 6.41
C VAL A 84 -22.52 4.64 5.09
N VAL A 85 -21.21 4.54 4.85
CA VAL A 85 -20.61 4.99 3.59
C VAL A 85 -20.90 4.00 2.46
N ALA A 86 -20.79 2.71 2.73
CA ALA A 86 -21.00 1.67 1.72
C ALA A 86 -22.45 1.57 1.22
N GLU A 87 -23.42 1.95 2.05
CA GLU A 87 -24.85 1.86 1.74
C GLU A 87 -25.48 3.22 1.38
N SER A 88 -24.76 4.34 1.55
CA SER A 88 -25.27 5.66 1.16
C SER A 88 -25.18 5.87 -0.35
N PRO A 89 -26.27 6.34 -1.00
CA PRO A 89 -26.23 6.76 -2.39
C PRO A 89 -25.21 7.88 -2.62
N GLU A 90 -24.50 7.84 -3.75
CA GLU A 90 -23.64 8.94 -4.19
C GLU A 90 -24.48 10.24 -4.20
N LEU A 91 -24.07 11.24 -3.40
CA LEU A 91 -24.64 12.60 -3.25
C LEU A 91 -25.54 12.87 -2.02
N GLU A 92 -25.87 11.88 -1.19
CA GLU A 92 -26.60 12.14 0.07
C GLU A 92 -25.63 12.37 1.26
N PRO A 93 -25.93 13.30 2.18
CA PRO A 93 -25.17 13.44 3.42
C PRO A 93 -25.18 12.13 4.22
N LEU A 94 -24.04 11.73 4.77
CA LEU A 94 -23.96 10.53 5.59
C LEU A 94 -24.85 10.67 6.84
N GLU A 95 -25.76 9.72 7.04
CA GLU A 95 -26.59 9.66 8.24
C GLU A 95 -25.82 9.04 9.42
N LEU A 96 -24.96 9.84 10.06
CA LEU A 96 -24.08 9.36 11.15
C LEU A 96 -24.77 9.19 12.51
N LYS A 97 -26.09 9.38 12.60
CA LYS A 97 -26.84 9.34 13.87
C LYS A 97 -26.59 8.04 14.63
N ARG A 98 -26.62 6.91 13.92
CA ARG A 98 -26.44 5.60 14.54
C ARG A 98 -25.01 5.38 15.03
N LEU A 99 -24.02 5.88 14.30
CA LEU A 99 -22.62 5.86 14.73
C LEU A 99 -22.43 6.70 16.01
N VAL A 100 -23.03 7.88 16.09
CA VAL A 100 -23.02 8.72 17.30
C VAL A 100 -23.66 8.00 18.48
N GLU A 101 -24.81 7.34 18.30
CA GLU A 101 -25.45 6.54 19.36
C GLU A 101 -24.53 5.42 19.90
N LEU A 102 -23.73 4.79 19.03
CA LEU A 102 -22.77 3.76 19.42
C LEU A 102 -21.57 4.35 20.18
N ILE A 103 -21.03 5.49 19.74
CA ILE A 103 -19.94 6.19 20.43
C ILE A 103 -20.41 6.70 21.80
N ASP A 104 -21.61 7.27 21.90
CA ASP A 104 -22.17 7.71 23.18
C ASP A 104 -22.34 6.53 24.15
N ALA A 105 -22.73 5.35 23.65
CA ALA A 105 -22.85 4.14 24.48
C ALA A 105 -21.49 3.61 24.93
N PHE A 106 -20.50 3.66 24.05
CA PHE A 106 -19.12 3.35 24.39
C PHE A 106 -18.61 4.23 25.54
N GLU A 107 -18.86 5.55 25.47
CA GLU A 107 -18.45 6.50 26.50
C GLU A 107 -19.15 6.25 27.84
N ARG A 108 -20.46 5.97 27.82
CA ARG A 108 -21.19 5.58 29.04
C ARG A 108 -20.59 4.35 29.69
N VAL A 109 -20.22 3.33 28.91
CA VAL A 109 -19.55 2.13 29.44
C VAL A 109 -18.19 2.48 30.06
N LEU A 110 -17.40 3.34 29.42
CA LEU A 110 -16.10 3.77 29.95
C LEU A 110 -16.22 4.54 31.28
N GLU A 111 -17.31 5.29 31.47
CA GLU A 111 -17.53 6.10 32.66
C GLU A 111 -18.25 5.37 33.79
N SER A 112 -19.01 4.32 33.47
CA SER A 112 -19.87 3.59 34.42
C SER A 112 -19.09 2.70 35.37
N ASP A 113 -19.39 2.77 36.67
CA ASP A 113 -18.91 1.85 37.71
C ASP A 113 -19.52 0.44 37.65
N ALA A 114 -20.60 0.27 36.86
CA ALA A 114 -21.29 -1.00 36.64
C ALA A 114 -21.50 -1.21 35.14
N PRO A 115 -20.40 -1.31 34.36
CA PRO A 115 -20.46 -1.34 32.91
C PRO A 115 -21.29 -2.50 32.38
N GLU A 116 -21.48 -3.60 33.12
CA GLU A 116 -22.34 -4.75 32.83
C GLU A 116 -23.85 -4.45 32.90
N LEU A 117 -24.25 -3.38 33.59
CA LEU A 117 -25.65 -2.94 33.69
C LEU A 117 -26.01 -1.84 32.68
N GLU A 118 -25.02 -1.24 32.03
CA GLU A 118 -25.25 -0.23 30.99
C GLU A 118 -26.04 -0.83 29.82
N ALA A 119 -27.07 -0.13 29.38
CA ALA A 119 -27.90 -0.56 28.27
C ALA A 119 -27.14 -0.44 26.94
N LEU A 120 -27.10 -1.53 26.17
CA LEU A 120 -26.55 -1.50 24.82
C LEU A 120 -27.50 -0.78 23.87
N PRO A 121 -26.96 -0.13 22.82
CA PRO A 121 -27.78 0.40 21.74
C PRO A 121 -28.65 -0.69 21.11
N LYS A 122 -29.81 -0.29 20.58
CA LYS A 122 -30.74 -1.19 19.88
C LYS A 122 -29.99 -2.05 18.86
N ASP A 123 -30.29 -3.34 18.76
CA ASP A 123 -29.67 -4.28 17.81
C ASP A 123 -28.17 -4.58 18.05
N VAL A 124 -27.60 -4.15 19.19
CA VAL A 124 -26.30 -4.62 19.68
C VAL A 124 -26.55 -5.67 20.78
N PRO A 125 -26.25 -6.96 20.54
CA PRO A 125 -26.38 -8.01 21.56
C PRO A 125 -25.29 -7.91 22.62
N GLU A 126 -25.49 -8.54 23.79
CA GLU A 126 -24.44 -8.64 24.82
C GLU A 126 -23.22 -9.42 24.32
N PRO A 127 -21.99 -9.10 24.77
CA PRO A 127 -20.79 -9.82 24.38
C PRO A 127 -20.94 -11.34 24.52
N GLY A 128 -20.54 -12.07 23.48
CA GLY A 128 -20.68 -13.53 23.39
C GLY A 128 -22.04 -14.01 22.87
N HIS A 129 -23.00 -13.12 22.62
CA HIS A 129 -24.23 -13.43 21.90
C HIS A 129 -24.15 -12.86 20.48
N TYR A 130 -24.51 -13.69 19.51
CA TYR A 130 -24.40 -13.37 18.09
C TYR A 130 -25.77 -13.50 17.42
N ASP A 131 -26.04 -12.62 16.46
CA ASP A 131 -27.21 -12.72 15.61
C ASP A 131 -27.07 -13.90 14.63
N ASP A 132 -28.18 -14.48 14.19
CA ASP A 132 -28.19 -15.54 13.17
C ASP A 132 -27.89 -14.98 11.76
N SER A 133 -28.25 -13.72 11.51
CA SER A 133 -27.99 -13.00 10.28
C SER A 133 -26.49 -12.72 10.11
N PRO A 134 -25.85 -13.15 9.01
CA PRO A 134 -24.42 -12.92 8.80
C PRO A 134 -24.01 -11.44 8.88
N GLN A 135 -24.85 -10.52 8.38
CA GLN A 135 -24.58 -9.08 8.39
C GLN A 135 -24.61 -8.49 9.80
N LEU A 136 -25.54 -8.94 10.64
CA LEU A 136 -25.67 -8.46 12.03
C LEU A 136 -24.67 -9.19 12.95
N ARG A 137 -24.24 -10.39 12.58
CA ARG A 137 -23.22 -11.17 13.28
C ARG A 137 -21.80 -10.65 13.09
N ALA A 138 -21.49 -10.15 11.89
CA ALA A 138 -20.15 -9.70 11.51
C ALA A 138 -19.47 -8.77 12.55
N PRO A 139 -20.08 -7.66 13.02
CA PRO A 139 -19.44 -6.79 14.00
C PRO A 139 -19.09 -7.50 15.31
N GLY A 140 -19.96 -8.40 15.79
CA GLY A 140 -19.68 -9.19 17.00
C GLY A 140 -18.51 -10.15 16.82
N GLU A 141 -18.42 -10.85 15.68
CA GLU A 141 -17.30 -11.74 15.39
C GLU A 141 -15.97 -10.99 15.27
N LEU A 142 -15.99 -9.82 14.63
CA LEU A 142 -14.82 -8.96 14.48
C LEU A 142 -14.38 -8.37 15.83
N ALA A 143 -15.31 -7.98 16.68
CA ALA A 143 -15.02 -7.53 18.04
C ALA A 143 -14.39 -8.64 18.90
N THR A 144 -14.89 -9.88 18.81
CA THR A 144 -14.29 -11.04 19.50
C THR A 144 -12.87 -11.31 19.03
N LEU A 145 -12.61 -11.21 17.72
CA LEU A 145 -11.25 -11.29 17.19
C LEU A 145 -10.36 -10.16 17.72
N GLY A 146 -10.89 -8.94 17.83
CA GLY A 146 -10.17 -7.80 18.39
C GLY A 146 -9.80 -7.99 19.86
N VAL A 147 -10.70 -8.54 20.68
CA VAL A 147 -10.39 -8.96 22.06
C VAL A 147 -9.33 -10.06 22.08
N GLY A 148 -9.42 -11.04 21.18
CA GLY A 148 -8.41 -12.09 21.04
C GLY A 148 -7.02 -11.55 20.73
N TRP A 149 -6.93 -10.56 19.83
CA TRP A 149 -5.68 -9.86 19.52
C TRP A 149 -5.13 -9.10 20.73
N ALA A 150 -5.97 -8.36 21.48
CA ALA A 150 -5.56 -7.65 22.69
C ALA A 150 -5.07 -8.61 23.79
N LEU A 151 -5.72 -9.77 23.96
CA LEU A 151 -5.27 -10.79 24.91
C LEU A 151 -3.92 -11.41 24.51
N LEU A 152 -3.69 -11.64 23.21
CA LEU A 152 -2.40 -12.13 22.70
C LEU A 152 -1.28 -11.09 22.90
N HIS A 153 -1.59 -9.80 22.79
CA HIS A 153 -0.67 -8.70 23.12
C HIS A 153 -0.21 -8.82 24.58
N GLU A 154 -1.14 -8.99 25.53
CA GLU A 154 -0.78 -9.18 26.95
C GLU A 154 -0.01 -10.47 27.22
N VAL A 155 -0.31 -11.55 26.50
CA VAL A 155 0.47 -12.80 26.57
C VAL A 155 1.91 -12.58 26.11
N ARG A 156 2.17 -11.69 25.14
CA ARG A 156 3.54 -11.37 24.71
C ARG A 156 4.32 -10.62 25.79
N HIS A 157 3.69 -9.72 26.53
CA HIS A 157 4.31 -9.09 27.69
C HIS A 157 4.73 -10.12 28.75
N LEU A 158 3.90 -11.12 29.06
CA LEU A 158 4.30 -12.21 29.96
C LEU A 158 5.54 -12.96 29.45
N LYS A 159 5.58 -13.22 28.15
CA LYS A 159 6.75 -13.84 27.53
C LYS A 159 8.00 -12.97 27.67
N HIS A 160 7.89 -11.65 27.53
CA HIS A 160 9.01 -10.74 27.77
C HIS A 160 9.53 -10.80 29.21
N GLN A 161 8.62 -10.85 30.18
CA GLN A 161 8.98 -10.99 31.59
C GLN A 161 9.72 -12.31 31.85
N GLN A 162 9.29 -13.41 31.24
CA GLN A 162 9.91 -14.73 31.43
C GLN A 162 11.25 -14.86 30.70
N ASP A 163 11.37 -14.30 29.50
CA ASP A 163 12.60 -14.32 28.71
C ASP A 163 13.66 -13.34 29.28
N GLY A 164 13.26 -12.45 30.19
CA GLY A 164 14.15 -11.49 30.85
C GLY A 164 14.52 -10.29 29.97
N ASP A 165 13.74 -10.04 28.90
CA ASP A 165 13.91 -8.94 27.95
C ASP A 165 12.79 -7.89 28.05
N ALA A 166 11.93 -7.97 29.08
CA ALA A 166 10.97 -6.92 29.42
C ALA A 166 11.66 -5.58 29.67
N ALA A 167 11.05 -4.50 29.20
CA ALA A 167 11.52 -3.14 29.36
C ALA A 167 11.47 -2.73 30.83
N ASP A 168 12.49 -1.97 31.26
CA ASP A 168 12.54 -1.45 32.62
C ASP A 168 11.39 -0.45 32.86
N SER A 169 10.48 -0.80 33.77
CA SER A 169 9.35 0.06 34.17
C SER A 169 9.80 1.36 34.84
N TYR A 170 11.03 1.42 35.36
CA TYR A 170 11.61 2.59 36.04
C TYR A 170 12.67 3.32 35.21
N GLY A 171 12.97 2.84 34.00
CA GLY A 171 13.96 3.45 33.12
C GLY A 171 13.54 4.86 32.65
N GLU A 172 14.49 5.79 32.58
CA GLU A 172 14.23 7.16 32.13
C GLU A 172 13.95 7.27 30.62
N ASP A 173 14.49 6.34 29.81
CA ASP A 173 14.27 6.30 28.36
C ASP A 173 13.00 5.51 27.99
N PRO A 174 11.95 6.15 27.41
CA PRO A 174 10.72 5.47 27.04
C PRO A 174 10.86 4.54 25.82
N THR A 175 11.99 4.59 25.10
CA THR A 175 12.19 3.85 23.84
C THR A 175 12.02 2.34 24.03
N GLN A 176 12.56 1.76 25.10
CA GLN A 176 12.44 0.31 25.34
C GLN A 176 10.99 -0.11 25.58
N ARG A 177 10.24 0.62 26.40
CA ARG A 177 8.81 0.35 26.67
C ARG A 177 7.98 0.46 25.40
N ARG A 178 8.24 1.49 24.59
CA ARG A 178 7.55 1.67 23.31
C ARG A 178 7.88 0.56 22.30
N ASN A 179 9.11 0.08 22.28
CA ASN A 179 9.51 -1.04 21.42
C ASN A 179 8.90 -2.36 21.88
N GLU A 180 8.76 -2.57 23.20
CA GLU A 180 8.06 -3.73 23.74
C GLU A 180 6.59 -3.74 23.28
N GLU A 181 5.87 -2.62 23.41
CA GLU A 181 4.50 -2.48 22.90
C GLU A 181 4.37 -2.85 21.42
N LEU A 182 5.26 -2.33 20.56
CA LEU A 182 5.27 -2.64 19.13
C LEU A 182 5.59 -4.12 18.85
N SER A 183 6.40 -4.74 19.71
CA SER A 183 6.71 -6.18 19.59
C SER A 183 5.54 -7.06 20.06
N CYS A 184 4.74 -6.60 21.01
CA CYS A 184 3.47 -7.21 21.43
C CYS A 184 2.42 -7.12 20.32
N ASP A 185 2.26 -5.95 19.69
CA ASP A 185 1.44 -5.76 18.49
C ASP A 185 1.86 -6.72 17.37
N THR A 186 3.18 -6.85 17.16
CA THR A 186 3.76 -7.74 16.14
C THR A 186 3.45 -9.19 16.43
N PHE A 187 3.63 -9.63 17.68
CA PHE A 187 3.34 -11.01 18.09
C PHE A 187 1.86 -11.34 17.87
N ALA A 188 0.95 -10.52 18.41
CA ALA A 188 -0.48 -10.76 18.32
C ALA A 188 -0.96 -10.81 16.85
N THR A 189 -0.46 -9.89 16.02
CA THR A 189 -0.79 -9.83 14.58
C THR A 189 -0.29 -11.07 13.84
N LYS A 190 0.98 -11.45 14.02
CA LYS A 190 1.54 -12.67 13.41
C LYS A 190 0.87 -13.94 13.91
N PHE A 191 0.49 -13.99 15.18
CA PHE A 191 -0.21 -15.14 15.73
C PHE A 191 -1.54 -15.40 15.01
N LEU A 192 -2.26 -14.33 14.67
CA LEU A 192 -3.52 -14.43 13.94
C LEU A 192 -3.34 -14.61 12.43
N LEU A 193 -2.28 -14.08 11.81
CA LEU A 193 -2.15 -14.10 10.35
C LEU A 193 -1.24 -15.21 9.82
N ASP A 194 -0.20 -15.60 10.57
CA ASP A 194 0.70 -16.65 10.14
C ASP A 194 0.00 -18.01 10.20
N GLN A 195 0.25 -18.86 9.19
CA GLN A 195 -0.30 -20.22 9.06
C GLN A 195 -1.82 -20.29 8.83
N LEU A 196 -2.50 -19.17 8.54
CA LEU A 196 -3.94 -19.16 8.25
C LEU A 196 -4.34 -20.06 7.08
N ASP A 197 -3.41 -20.36 6.17
CA ASP A 197 -3.63 -21.26 5.03
C ASP A 197 -3.99 -22.68 5.48
N ALA A 198 -3.43 -23.13 6.61
CA ALA A 198 -3.74 -24.44 7.18
C ALA A 198 -5.20 -24.52 7.66
N TYR A 199 -5.71 -23.44 8.27
CA TYR A 199 -7.12 -23.31 8.63
C TYR A 199 -8.00 -23.25 7.38
N ALA A 200 -7.65 -22.40 6.42
CA ALA A 200 -8.39 -22.24 5.17
C ALA A 200 -8.53 -23.57 4.41
N GLN A 201 -7.43 -24.34 4.32
CA GLN A 201 -7.43 -25.67 3.71
C GLN A 201 -8.31 -26.67 4.48
N ARG A 202 -8.22 -26.70 5.82
CA ARG A 202 -8.99 -27.62 6.67
C ARG A 202 -10.49 -27.37 6.58
N GLU A 203 -10.90 -26.10 6.59
CA GLU A 203 -12.31 -25.70 6.53
C GLU A 203 -12.84 -25.58 5.09
N ASN A 204 -12.00 -25.82 4.09
CA ASN A 204 -12.33 -25.69 2.66
C ASN A 204 -12.91 -24.31 2.29
N VAL A 205 -12.24 -23.25 2.77
CA VAL A 205 -12.58 -21.84 2.49
C VAL A 205 -11.39 -21.12 1.85
N SER A 206 -11.65 -19.98 1.20
CA SER A 206 -10.57 -19.18 0.60
C SER A 206 -9.65 -18.60 1.70
N PRO A 207 -8.31 -18.73 1.56
CA PRO A 207 -7.37 -18.07 2.47
C PRO A 207 -7.57 -16.57 2.58
N ASN A 208 -7.96 -15.89 1.49
CA ASN A 208 -8.23 -14.46 1.49
C ASN A 208 -9.45 -14.11 2.35
N LEU A 209 -10.47 -14.97 2.44
CA LEU A 209 -11.62 -14.71 3.30
C LEU A 209 -11.26 -14.84 4.79
N VAL A 210 -10.43 -15.82 5.14
CA VAL A 210 -9.90 -15.98 6.51
C VAL A 210 -9.04 -14.78 6.87
N ARG A 211 -8.11 -14.41 5.98
CA ARG A 211 -7.25 -13.25 6.11
C ARG A 211 -8.05 -11.97 6.30
N ARG A 212 -8.99 -11.68 5.41
CA ARG A 212 -9.88 -10.50 5.50
C ARG A 212 -10.55 -10.39 6.87
N LYS A 213 -11.15 -11.48 7.34
CA LYS A 213 -11.85 -11.50 8.62
C LYS A 213 -10.90 -11.19 9.79
N ARG A 214 -9.70 -11.77 9.78
CA ARG A 214 -8.71 -11.58 10.85
C ARG A 214 -8.08 -10.18 10.81
N GLU A 215 -7.72 -9.69 9.62
CA GLU A 215 -7.20 -8.33 9.45
C GLU A 215 -8.24 -7.28 9.85
N LEU A 216 -9.51 -7.45 9.50
CA LEU A 216 -10.60 -6.59 9.99
C LEU A 216 -10.74 -6.63 11.51
N GLY A 217 -10.64 -7.81 12.13
CA GLY A 217 -10.68 -7.92 13.59
C GLY A 217 -9.54 -7.16 14.27
N ILE A 218 -8.34 -7.22 13.69
CA ILE A 218 -7.16 -6.47 14.15
C ILE A 218 -7.38 -4.97 13.96
N TYR A 219 -7.85 -4.52 12.80
CA TYR A 219 -8.15 -3.09 12.58
C TYR A 219 -9.25 -2.58 13.52
N PHE A 220 -10.26 -3.39 13.83
CA PHE A 220 -11.32 -3.02 14.77
C PHE A 220 -10.80 -2.96 16.20
N ALA A 221 -9.80 -3.77 16.56
CA ALA A 221 -9.08 -3.60 17.82
C ALA A 221 -8.38 -2.24 17.89
N LEU A 222 -7.67 -1.85 16.83
CA LEU A 222 -7.01 -0.55 16.73
C LEU A 222 -8.00 0.62 16.72
N PHE A 223 -9.19 0.44 16.12
CA PHE A 223 -10.28 1.40 16.17
C PHE A 223 -10.80 1.58 17.60
N ALA A 224 -11.01 0.47 18.33
CA ALA A 224 -11.39 0.50 19.73
C ALA A 224 -10.34 1.22 20.59
N MET A 225 -9.06 0.96 20.36
CA MET A 225 -7.96 1.67 21.02
C MET A 225 -7.96 3.17 20.71
N THR A 226 -8.29 3.55 19.48
CA THR A 226 -8.42 4.95 19.07
C THR A 226 -9.53 5.66 19.86
N LEU A 227 -10.68 4.99 20.05
CA LEU A 227 -11.77 5.51 20.89
C LEU A 227 -11.40 5.54 22.38
N MET A 228 -10.77 4.47 22.91
CA MET A 228 -10.37 4.41 24.32
C MET A 228 -9.32 5.48 24.67
N ALA A 229 -8.44 5.81 23.73
CA ALA A 229 -7.41 6.83 23.87
C ALA A 229 -7.87 8.22 23.41
N ARG A 230 -9.19 8.48 23.38
CA ARG A 230 -9.77 9.79 23.00
C ARG A 230 -9.00 10.93 23.67
N ASP A 231 -8.62 11.91 22.86
CA ASP A 231 -7.83 13.10 23.23
C ASP A 231 -6.40 12.83 23.75
N LYS A 232 -5.92 11.57 23.69
CA LYS A 232 -4.60 11.11 24.17
C LYS A 232 -3.89 10.20 23.16
N TRP A 233 -3.97 10.52 21.88
CA TRP A 233 -3.40 9.71 20.81
C TRP A 233 -1.88 9.81 20.63
N GLY A 234 -1.27 10.85 21.21
CA GLY A 234 0.18 11.07 21.17
C GLY A 234 0.96 10.02 21.95
N ALA A 235 2.26 9.92 21.67
CA ALA A 235 3.13 9.02 22.42
C ALA A 235 3.23 9.43 23.90
N SER A 236 3.30 8.45 24.79
CA SER A 236 3.45 8.64 26.23
C SER A 236 4.79 8.07 26.73
N GLN A 237 5.02 8.08 28.03
CA GLN A 237 6.23 7.48 28.62
C GLN A 237 6.24 5.95 28.53
N THR A 238 5.07 5.34 28.40
CA THR A 238 4.89 3.88 28.42
C THR A 238 4.48 3.36 27.05
N HIS A 239 3.79 4.15 26.23
CA HIS A 239 3.22 3.68 24.97
C HIS A 239 3.64 4.54 23.77
N PRO A 240 3.82 3.94 22.58
CA PRO A 240 3.92 4.69 21.34
C PRO A 240 2.58 5.39 21.04
N SER A 241 2.58 6.38 20.14
CA SER A 241 1.32 6.99 19.68
C SER A 241 0.42 5.93 19.04
N ILE A 242 -0.90 6.09 19.13
CA ILE A 242 -1.85 5.19 18.49
C ILE A 242 -1.62 5.11 16.97
N GLN A 243 -1.29 6.24 16.33
CA GLN A 243 -0.94 6.24 14.91
C GLN A 243 0.26 5.33 14.59
N ALA A 244 1.34 5.41 15.38
CA ALA A 244 2.52 4.56 15.19
C ALA A 244 2.20 3.06 15.36
N ARG A 245 1.27 2.69 16.25
CA ARG A 245 0.80 1.28 16.37
C ARG A 245 0.02 0.85 15.13
N ILE A 246 -0.90 1.70 14.66
CA ILE A 246 -1.65 1.46 13.41
C ILE A 246 -0.69 1.28 12.24
N ASP A 247 0.27 2.19 12.06
CA ASP A 247 1.25 2.16 10.97
C ASP A 247 2.12 0.89 11.04
N ALA A 248 2.56 0.49 12.24
CA ALA A 248 3.38 -0.70 12.43
C ALA A 248 2.61 -1.99 12.10
N VAL A 249 1.36 -2.11 12.56
CA VAL A 249 0.49 -3.26 12.26
C VAL A 249 0.14 -3.31 10.77
N HIS A 250 -0.19 -2.16 10.16
CA HIS A 250 -0.49 -2.06 8.73
C HIS A 250 0.72 -2.45 7.87
N ALA A 251 1.91 -1.96 8.22
CA ALA A 251 3.17 -2.30 7.55
C ALA A 251 3.50 -3.80 7.70
N LEU A 252 3.20 -4.38 8.86
CA LEU A 252 3.43 -5.80 9.13
C LEU A 252 2.56 -6.72 8.25
N MET A 253 1.32 -6.33 7.93
CA MET A 253 0.48 -7.06 6.99
C MET A 253 1.07 -7.04 5.56
N GLY A 254 1.80 -5.99 5.21
CA GLY A 254 2.66 -5.91 4.03
C GLY A 254 1.94 -6.19 2.71
N SER A 255 2.64 -6.82 1.76
CA SER A 255 2.11 -7.14 0.43
C SER A 255 1.11 -8.30 0.41
N GLN A 256 0.91 -8.99 1.54
CA GLN A 256 -0.06 -10.08 1.66
C GLN A 256 -1.40 -9.62 2.23
N ARG A 257 -1.51 -8.35 2.64
CA ARG A 257 -2.73 -7.74 3.18
C ARG A 257 -3.92 -7.90 2.22
N ASP A 258 -5.11 -8.14 2.75
CA ASP A 258 -6.36 -8.12 1.99
C ASP A 258 -6.80 -6.66 1.76
N GLU A 259 -6.78 -6.21 0.52
CA GLU A 259 -7.12 -4.84 0.12
C GLU A 259 -8.56 -4.45 0.50
N VAL A 260 -9.48 -5.42 0.54
CA VAL A 260 -10.87 -5.16 0.95
C VAL A 260 -10.95 -4.93 2.46
N ALA A 261 -10.21 -5.68 3.27
CA ALA A 261 -10.10 -5.43 4.71
C ALA A 261 -9.54 -4.02 4.99
N GLU A 262 -8.47 -3.64 4.29
CA GLU A 262 -7.87 -2.31 4.40
C GLU A 262 -8.86 -1.22 3.98
N ALA A 263 -9.57 -1.38 2.86
CA ALA A 263 -10.54 -0.39 2.39
C ALA A 263 -11.68 -0.20 3.39
N ILE A 264 -12.26 -1.29 3.90
CA ILE A 264 -13.31 -1.25 4.94
C ILE A 264 -12.80 -0.51 6.19
N ALA A 265 -11.61 -0.89 6.67
CA ALA A 265 -11.03 -0.27 7.86
C ALA A 265 -10.70 1.23 7.62
N SER A 266 -10.14 1.56 6.46
CA SER A 266 -9.81 2.95 6.09
C SER A 266 -11.05 3.83 6.06
N VAL A 267 -12.15 3.33 5.48
CA VAL A 267 -13.44 4.02 5.50
C VAL A 267 -13.95 4.17 6.93
N ALA A 268 -13.90 3.12 7.75
CA ALA A 268 -14.34 3.21 9.15
C ALA A 268 -13.56 4.29 9.93
N PHE A 269 -12.23 4.32 9.81
CA PHE A 269 -11.38 5.33 10.43
C PHE A 269 -11.62 6.74 9.87
N ALA A 270 -11.85 6.89 8.56
CA ALA A 270 -12.16 8.17 7.94
C ALA A 270 -13.51 8.72 8.44
N THR A 271 -14.55 7.88 8.51
CA THR A 271 -15.86 8.27 9.07
C THR A 271 -15.74 8.64 10.55
N LEU A 272 -14.88 7.95 11.32
CA LEU A 272 -14.59 8.36 12.70
C LEU A 272 -13.91 9.73 12.74
N HIS A 273 -12.98 10.01 11.84
CA HIS A 273 -12.28 11.29 11.75
C HIS A 273 -13.23 12.46 11.50
N GLU A 274 -14.32 12.26 10.74
CA GLU A 274 -15.37 13.28 10.55
C GLU A 274 -16.08 13.64 11.87
N LEU A 275 -16.27 12.68 12.77
CA LEU A 275 -16.86 12.92 14.09
C LEU A 275 -15.83 13.39 15.13
N MET A 276 -14.58 12.97 14.97
CA MET A 276 -13.48 13.19 15.89
C MET A 276 -12.23 13.67 15.15
N PRO A 277 -12.19 14.94 14.72
CA PRO A 277 -11.07 15.47 13.94
C PRO A 277 -9.72 15.25 14.61
N GLY A 278 -8.76 14.78 13.82
CA GLY A 278 -7.43 14.42 14.30
C GLY A 278 -7.30 13.00 14.83
N SER A 279 -8.37 12.19 14.83
CA SER A 279 -8.28 10.78 15.22
C SER A 279 -7.28 10.02 14.33
N PRO A 280 -6.41 9.19 14.93
CA PRO A 280 -5.59 8.23 14.22
C PRO A 280 -6.41 7.33 13.31
N GLY A 281 -5.79 6.83 12.26
CA GLY A 281 -6.42 5.91 11.34
C GLY A 281 -5.46 5.36 10.32
N ILE A 282 -5.99 4.59 9.38
CA ILE A 282 -5.22 4.14 8.22
C ILE A 282 -5.09 5.35 7.28
N VAL A 283 -3.97 6.05 7.39
CA VAL A 283 -3.69 7.21 6.55
C VAL A 283 -3.19 6.71 5.19
N SER A 284 -4.08 6.68 4.19
CA SER A 284 -3.61 6.86 2.82
C SER A 284 -3.10 8.29 2.73
N THR A 285 -1.81 8.49 2.42
CA THR A 285 -1.10 9.77 2.57
C THR A 285 -1.81 10.96 1.91
N ARG A 286 -2.65 11.69 2.67
CA ARG A 286 -3.07 13.07 2.40
C ARG A 286 -3.22 13.81 3.74
N LYS A 287 -2.42 14.85 3.96
CA LYS A 287 -2.54 15.76 5.11
C LYS A 287 -3.44 16.95 4.75
N ASN A 288 -4.41 17.23 5.64
CA ASN A 288 -5.35 18.37 5.67
C ASN A 288 -4.67 19.75 5.76
N VAL A 289 -5.29 20.80 5.16
CA VAL A 289 -5.65 22.10 5.79
C VAL A 289 -6.85 22.75 5.04
N ASP A 290 -7.78 23.35 5.81
CA ASP A 290 -9.11 23.95 5.55
C ASP A 290 -9.32 24.99 4.41
N SER A 291 -10.41 24.85 3.62
CA SER A 291 -11.36 25.92 3.20
C SER A 291 -12.45 25.44 2.19
N PRO A 292 -13.58 26.15 2.01
CA PRO A 292 -14.89 25.55 1.70
C PRO A 292 -15.15 25.23 0.22
N MET A 293 -15.69 24.02 0.02
CA MET A 293 -16.67 23.55 -0.98
C MET A 293 -16.78 24.32 -2.32
N HIS A 294 -15.97 23.93 -3.31
CA HIS A 294 -16.43 23.57 -4.68
C HIS A 294 -15.23 23.18 -5.57
N LYS A 295 -15.00 21.87 -5.71
CA LYS A 295 -14.51 21.14 -6.89
C LYS A 295 -14.40 19.69 -6.45
N LYS A 296 -15.01 18.75 -7.17
CA LYS A 296 -14.78 17.32 -6.91
C LYS A 296 -13.29 17.07 -7.09
N ASP A 297 -12.63 16.53 -6.07
CA ASP A 297 -11.21 16.18 -6.07
C ASP A 297 -10.94 15.07 -7.09
N PHE A 298 -10.74 15.45 -8.34
CA PHE A 298 -10.03 14.60 -9.27
C PHE A 298 -8.58 14.49 -8.80
N ALA A 299 -7.99 13.30 -8.87
CA ALA A 299 -6.64 12.98 -8.41
C ALA A 299 -5.48 13.71 -9.14
N GLY A 300 -5.72 14.87 -9.78
CA GLY A 300 -4.73 15.72 -10.44
C GLY A 300 -4.01 16.70 -9.51
N GLU A 301 -4.52 17.00 -8.31
CA GLU A 301 -3.86 17.96 -7.41
C GLU A 301 -2.43 17.56 -6.96
N PRO A 302 -2.13 16.28 -6.68
CA PRO A 302 -0.76 15.87 -6.34
C PRO A 302 0.22 16.06 -7.50
N ILE A 303 -0.18 15.74 -8.74
CA ILE A 303 0.69 15.91 -9.90
C ILE A 303 0.91 17.40 -10.20
N LEU A 304 -0.10 18.25 -10.05
CA LEU A 304 0.04 19.70 -10.29
C LEU A 304 1.05 20.34 -9.33
N LYS A 305 1.05 19.93 -8.05
CA LYS A 305 2.05 20.36 -7.06
C LYS A 305 3.47 19.91 -7.46
N GLU A 306 3.61 18.67 -7.91
CA GLU A 306 4.90 18.13 -8.37
C GLU A 306 5.37 18.78 -9.69
N MET A 307 4.44 19.13 -10.59
CA MET A 307 4.76 19.79 -11.85
C MET A 307 5.32 21.20 -11.64
N SER A 308 4.82 21.94 -10.64
CA SER A 308 5.43 23.21 -10.23
C SER A 308 6.91 23.03 -9.86
N CYS A 309 7.22 22.01 -9.05
CA CYS A 309 8.60 21.66 -8.70
C CYS A 309 9.43 21.27 -9.93
N VAL A 310 8.87 20.49 -10.87
CA VAL A 310 9.54 20.11 -12.13
C VAL A 310 9.86 21.34 -12.97
N LEU A 311 8.94 22.29 -13.11
CA LEU A 311 9.17 23.51 -13.90
C LEU A 311 10.25 24.40 -13.27
N GLU A 312 10.26 24.54 -11.94
CA GLU A 312 11.34 25.22 -11.21
C GLU A 312 12.67 24.50 -11.38
N TRP A 313 12.67 23.17 -11.32
CA TRP A 313 13.85 22.35 -11.54
C TRP A 313 14.42 22.50 -12.96
N LEU A 314 13.58 22.42 -14.00
CA LEU A 314 13.99 22.65 -15.39
C LEU A 314 14.61 24.05 -15.54
N LYS A 315 13.98 25.07 -14.96
CA LYS A 315 14.51 26.44 -14.93
C LYS A 315 15.86 26.52 -14.21
N GLY A 316 16.00 25.85 -13.07
CA GLY A 316 17.25 25.77 -12.30
C GLY A 316 18.40 25.11 -13.06
N LYS A 317 18.10 24.19 -13.99
CA LYS A 317 19.09 23.60 -14.92
C LYS A 317 19.36 24.49 -16.16
N GLY A 318 18.81 25.69 -16.22
CA GLY A 318 18.99 26.63 -17.34
C GLY A 318 18.13 26.33 -18.57
N LEU A 319 17.13 25.46 -18.45
CA LEU A 319 16.22 25.11 -19.54
C LEU A 319 15.03 26.06 -19.60
N ASN A 320 14.45 26.25 -20.78
CA ASN A 320 13.30 27.14 -20.96
C ASN A 320 11.99 26.47 -20.50
N ALA A 321 11.78 26.43 -19.19
CA ALA A 321 10.61 25.82 -18.57
C ALA A 321 9.28 26.43 -19.06
N LEU A 322 9.23 27.75 -19.29
CA LEU A 322 8.02 28.47 -19.70
C LEU A 322 7.56 28.13 -21.13
N ASN A 323 8.51 27.81 -22.03
CA ASN A 323 8.21 27.36 -23.38
C ASN A 323 8.32 25.83 -23.53
N SER A 324 8.48 25.09 -22.44
CA SER A 324 8.48 23.63 -22.48
C SER A 324 7.07 23.09 -22.70
N ARG A 325 6.98 21.86 -23.21
CA ARG A 325 5.69 21.14 -23.30
C ARG A 325 5.04 20.93 -21.94
N TYR A 326 5.84 20.82 -20.87
CA TYR A 326 5.33 20.62 -19.51
C TYR A 326 4.56 21.82 -18.95
N SER A 327 4.96 23.05 -19.29
CA SER A 327 4.16 24.24 -18.93
C SER A 327 2.85 24.32 -19.73
N ARG A 328 2.80 23.73 -20.93
CA ARG A 328 1.56 23.63 -21.71
C ARG A 328 0.67 22.49 -21.21
N TYR A 329 1.24 21.38 -20.79
CA TYR A 329 0.52 20.26 -20.18
C TYR A 329 -0.14 20.65 -18.85
N GLU A 330 0.52 21.47 -18.03
CA GLU A 330 -0.09 22.08 -16.85
C GLU A 330 -1.38 22.85 -17.21
N LYS A 331 -1.34 23.64 -18.28
CA LYS A 331 -2.53 24.35 -18.79
C LYS A 331 -3.60 23.40 -19.33
N ASP A 332 -3.23 22.31 -20.00
CA ASP A 332 -4.18 21.30 -20.47
C ASP A 332 -4.93 20.66 -19.28
N ILE A 333 -4.22 20.39 -18.18
CA ILE A 333 -4.80 19.88 -16.93
C ILE A 333 -5.76 20.91 -16.31
N ASP A 334 -5.34 22.16 -16.18
CA ASP A 334 -6.17 23.25 -15.64
C ASP A 334 -7.43 23.51 -16.47
N GLN A 335 -7.32 23.44 -17.80
CA GLN A 335 -8.44 23.67 -18.72
C GLN A 335 -9.51 22.58 -18.62
N PHE A 336 -9.13 21.33 -18.38
CA PHE A 336 -10.10 20.27 -18.13
C PHE A 336 -10.83 20.49 -16.81
N PHE A 337 -10.12 20.79 -15.72
CA PHE A 337 -10.72 21.01 -14.39
C PHE A 337 -11.49 22.34 -14.25
N SER A 338 -11.38 23.21 -15.24
CA SER A 338 -12.16 24.44 -15.35
C SER A 338 -13.26 24.36 -16.42
N CYS A 339 -13.52 23.16 -16.97
CA CYS A 339 -14.57 22.95 -17.96
C CYS A 339 -15.94 22.82 -17.28
N ASP A 340 -16.90 23.64 -17.71
CA ASP A 340 -18.26 23.64 -17.16
C ASP A 340 -19.03 22.34 -17.46
N ASP A 341 -18.80 21.75 -18.64
CA ASP A 341 -19.42 20.48 -19.06
C ASP A 341 -18.36 19.53 -19.65
N PRO A 342 -17.80 18.60 -18.84
CA PRO A 342 -16.83 17.62 -19.31
C PRO A 342 -17.43 16.58 -20.27
N THR A 343 -18.77 16.48 -20.36
CA THR A 343 -19.45 15.54 -21.28
C THR A 343 -19.75 16.15 -22.65
N SER A 344 -19.51 17.44 -22.84
CA SER A 344 -19.61 18.11 -24.14
C SER A 344 -18.53 17.62 -25.12
N ALA A 345 -18.65 17.97 -26.41
CA ALA A 345 -17.59 17.68 -27.37
C ALA A 345 -16.26 18.37 -27.03
N ASP A 346 -16.33 19.59 -26.49
CA ASP A 346 -15.18 20.35 -25.98
C ASP A 346 -14.60 19.71 -24.71
N GLY A 347 -15.47 19.32 -23.77
CA GLY A 347 -15.10 18.60 -22.55
C GLY A 347 -14.37 17.28 -22.84
N ARG A 348 -14.88 16.47 -23.78
CA ARG A 348 -14.20 15.25 -24.25
C ARG A 348 -12.85 15.52 -24.90
N ALA A 349 -12.74 16.57 -25.72
CA ALA A 349 -11.47 16.93 -26.34
C ALA A 349 -10.42 17.37 -25.29
N LYS A 350 -10.85 18.10 -24.25
CA LYS A 350 -10.01 18.46 -23.10
C LYS A 350 -9.61 17.24 -22.26
N PHE A 351 -10.51 16.28 -22.09
CA PHE A 351 -10.25 15.02 -21.41
C PHE A 351 -9.18 14.17 -22.11
N ASP A 352 -9.24 14.07 -23.43
CA ASP A 352 -8.22 13.37 -24.23
C ASP A 352 -6.85 14.04 -24.10
N LYS A 353 -6.80 15.38 -24.14
CA LYS A 353 -5.56 16.15 -23.93
C LYS A 353 -4.99 15.97 -22.53
N LEU A 354 -5.83 16.00 -21.49
CA LEU A 354 -5.44 15.71 -20.12
C LEU A 354 -4.81 14.32 -20.03
N THR A 355 -5.50 13.31 -20.56
CA THR A 355 -5.05 11.91 -20.53
C THR A 355 -3.67 11.74 -21.18
N ASN A 356 -3.43 12.38 -22.32
CA ASN A 356 -2.13 12.35 -23.00
C ASN A 356 -1.04 13.14 -22.25
N SER A 357 -1.39 14.31 -21.71
CA SER A 357 -0.48 15.15 -20.91
C SER A 357 0.01 14.42 -19.66
N TYR A 358 -0.92 13.74 -18.97
CA TYR A 358 -0.70 13.14 -17.67
C TYR A 358 0.40 12.08 -17.68
N ILE A 359 0.50 11.27 -18.74
CA ILE A 359 1.54 10.24 -18.89
C ILE A 359 2.93 10.86 -18.80
N GLU A 360 3.16 11.91 -19.58
CA GLU A 360 4.47 12.55 -19.68
C GLU A 360 4.80 13.34 -18.43
N CYS A 361 3.79 13.93 -17.78
CA CYS A 361 3.92 14.57 -16.47
C CYS A 361 4.37 13.57 -15.39
N LEU A 362 3.76 12.38 -15.31
CA LEU A 362 4.18 11.36 -14.35
C LEU A 362 5.62 10.88 -14.60
N ASN A 363 5.96 10.65 -15.88
CA ASN A 363 7.30 10.22 -16.25
C ASN A 363 8.36 11.27 -15.89
N ILE A 364 8.11 12.56 -16.13
CA ILE A 364 9.08 13.61 -15.78
C ILE A 364 9.17 13.83 -14.26
N VAL A 365 8.08 13.65 -13.51
CA VAL A 365 8.08 13.69 -12.04
C VAL A 365 8.97 12.57 -11.48
N LEU A 366 8.89 11.36 -12.02
CA LEU A 366 9.76 10.26 -11.58
C LEU A 366 11.24 10.54 -11.86
N ILE A 367 11.54 11.12 -13.03
CA ILE A 367 12.90 11.54 -13.40
C ILE A 367 13.40 12.64 -12.46
N HIS A 368 12.56 13.64 -12.14
CA HIS A 368 12.88 14.69 -11.18
C HIS A 368 13.20 14.10 -9.80
N ARG A 369 12.39 13.18 -9.29
CA ARG A 369 12.63 12.53 -7.99
C ARG A 369 13.97 11.80 -7.94
N ALA A 370 14.34 11.10 -9.02
CA ALA A 370 15.62 10.38 -9.08
C ALA A 370 16.82 11.32 -9.26
N PHE A 371 16.67 12.42 -10.01
CA PHE A 371 17.80 13.20 -10.52
C PHE A 371 17.71 14.71 -10.26
N ARG A 372 16.97 15.15 -9.23
CA ARG A 372 16.86 16.59 -8.89
C ARG A 372 18.24 17.23 -8.67
N ASP A 373 19.13 16.50 -8.02
CA ASP A 373 20.47 16.93 -7.61
C ASP A 373 21.55 16.61 -8.66
N GLU A 374 21.23 15.87 -9.73
CA GLU A 374 22.17 15.52 -10.81
C GLU A 374 22.47 16.72 -11.70
N ALA A 375 23.75 16.96 -12.00
CA ALA A 375 24.21 18.16 -12.70
C ALA A 375 25.24 17.89 -13.81
N SER A 376 25.52 16.62 -14.12
CA SER A 376 26.40 16.25 -15.22
C SER A 376 25.88 16.77 -16.57
N GLN A 377 26.81 17.14 -17.44
CA GLN A 377 26.46 17.68 -18.77
C GLN A 377 25.65 16.66 -19.58
N GLY A 378 26.02 15.38 -19.53
CA GLY A 378 25.30 14.32 -20.22
C GLY A 378 23.83 14.21 -19.78
N PHE A 379 23.54 14.41 -18.50
CA PHE A 379 22.17 14.45 -18.00
C PHE A 379 21.40 15.67 -18.52
N VAL A 380 21.99 16.86 -18.37
CA VAL A 380 21.36 18.13 -18.78
C VAL A 380 21.07 18.15 -20.28
N ASP A 381 21.98 17.62 -21.11
CA ASP A 381 21.79 17.51 -22.55
C ASP A 381 20.60 16.61 -22.92
N ARG A 382 20.43 15.48 -22.24
CA ARG A 382 19.28 14.58 -22.44
C ARG A 382 17.99 15.22 -21.95
N LEU A 383 18.02 15.86 -20.78
CA LEU A 383 16.87 16.55 -20.20
C LEU A 383 16.40 17.71 -21.09
N SER A 384 17.31 18.46 -21.72
CA SER A 384 16.97 19.51 -22.69
C SER A 384 16.16 18.95 -23.86
N LYS A 385 16.60 17.81 -24.43
CA LYS A 385 15.89 17.16 -25.55
C LYS A 385 14.50 16.66 -25.15
N VAL A 386 14.32 16.29 -23.88
CA VAL A 386 13.01 15.94 -23.31
C VAL A 386 12.11 17.17 -23.18
N ALA A 387 12.65 18.33 -22.80
CA ALA A 387 11.87 19.56 -22.64
C ALA A 387 11.42 20.19 -23.99
N ASP A 388 12.23 20.05 -25.04
CA ASP A 388 12.02 20.66 -26.37
C ASP A 388 11.04 19.88 -27.29
N GLY A 389 10.37 18.85 -26.77
CA GLY A 389 9.47 18.00 -27.55
C GLY A 389 8.18 18.69 -28.03
N GLN A 390 7.60 18.17 -29.12
CA GLN A 390 6.25 18.56 -29.58
C GLN A 390 5.17 18.07 -28.61
N ASP A 391 4.08 18.83 -28.52
CA ASP A 391 2.88 18.50 -27.73
C ASP A 391 2.04 17.44 -28.45
N HIS A 392 1.60 16.41 -27.74
CA HIS A 392 0.64 15.39 -28.21
C HIS A 392 0.84 14.83 -29.64
N PRO A 393 2.06 14.49 -30.10
CA PRO A 393 2.25 13.86 -31.39
C PRO A 393 1.82 12.39 -31.36
N ASP A 394 1.35 11.91 -32.50
CA ASP A 394 1.12 10.49 -32.71
C ASP A 394 2.41 9.67 -32.55
N ALA A 395 2.28 8.37 -32.24
CA ALA A 395 3.44 7.50 -32.00
C ALA A 395 4.45 7.47 -33.17
N SER A 396 4.01 7.69 -34.41
CA SER A 396 4.86 7.75 -35.60
C SER A 396 5.58 9.10 -35.79
N SER A 397 5.07 10.18 -35.20
CA SER A 397 5.62 11.54 -35.28
C SER A 397 6.22 12.02 -33.95
N ALA A 398 6.19 11.17 -32.92
CA ALA A 398 6.62 11.44 -31.54
C ALA A 398 8.05 11.97 -31.36
N GLY A 399 8.90 11.79 -32.38
CA GLY A 399 10.26 12.33 -32.45
C GLY A 399 11.20 11.77 -31.39
N THR A 400 12.43 12.26 -31.40
CA THR A 400 13.51 11.80 -30.50
C THR A 400 13.31 12.24 -29.05
N SER A 401 12.54 13.29 -28.78
CA SER A 401 12.30 13.80 -27.41
C SER A 401 11.69 12.76 -26.47
N ARG A 402 10.81 11.88 -26.99
CA ARG A 402 10.18 10.82 -26.18
C ARG A 402 11.05 9.58 -26.06
N ASP A 403 11.99 9.39 -26.98
CA ASP A 403 13.02 8.37 -26.83
C ASP A 403 13.94 8.73 -25.65
N PHE A 404 14.42 9.98 -25.60
CA PHE A 404 15.16 10.48 -24.43
C PHE A 404 14.35 10.45 -23.14
N LEU A 405 13.03 10.71 -23.19
CA LEU A 405 12.16 10.59 -22.01
C LEU A 405 12.13 9.15 -21.49
N PHE A 406 12.02 8.17 -22.40
CA PHE A 406 12.00 6.76 -22.03
C PHE A 406 13.37 6.29 -21.51
N GLU A 407 14.47 6.71 -22.14
CA GLU A 407 15.82 6.45 -21.64
C GLU A 407 16.01 6.96 -20.20
N LEU A 408 15.64 8.22 -19.94
CA LEU A 408 15.72 8.81 -18.61
C LEU A 408 14.77 8.13 -17.62
N LEU A 409 13.60 7.65 -18.07
CA LEU A 409 12.67 6.90 -17.24
C LEU A 409 13.26 5.56 -16.78
N ILE A 410 13.92 4.82 -17.67
CA ILE A 410 14.61 3.57 -17.30
C ILE A 410 15.77 3.86 -16.36
N ALA A 411 16.57 4.89 -16.64
CA ALA A 411 17.64 5.33 -15.75
C ALA A 411 17.10 5.70 -14.36
N ALA A 412 15.99 6.42 -14.27
CA ALA A 412 15.37 6.80 -13.00
C ALA A 412 14.93 5.58 -12.20
N ARG A 413 14.30 4.59 -12.85
CA ARG A 413 13.91 3.33 -12.22
C ARG A 413 15.12 2.56 -11.69
N MET A 414 16.19 2.45 -12.47
CA MET A 414 17.44 1.84 -12.01
C MET A 414 18.03 2.60 -10.81
N SER A 415 18.03 3.94 -10.85
CA SER A 415 18.57 4.76 -9.75
C SER A 415 17.81 4.56 -8.44
N LEU A 416 16.48 4.57 -8.51
CA LEU A 416 15.60 4.32 -7.35
C LEU A 416 15.73 2.89 -6.82
N SER A 417 16.25 1.97 -7.62
CA SER A 417 16.56 0.60 -7.24
C SER A 417 17.97 0.43 -6.64
N GLY A 418 18.66 1.53 -6.36
CA GLY A 418 19.96 1.55 -5.69
C GLY A 418 21.16 1.57 -6.63
N TYR A 419 20.97 1.67 -7.94
CA TYR A 419 22.07 1.80 -8.89
C TYR A 419 22.54 3.25 -9.02
N LYS A 420 23.83 3.44 -9.23
CA LYS A 420 24.39 4.71 -9.66
C LYS A 420 24.32 4.78 -11.19
N ILE A 421 23.87 5.92 -11.72
CA ILE A 421 23.72 6.13 -13.16
C ILE A 421 24.88 6.96 -13.71
N ASP A 422 25.45 6.52 -14.83
CA ASP A 422 26.48 7.28 -15.56
C ASP A 422 25.91 7.84 -16.87
N PHE A 423 25.68 9.15 -16.90
CA PHE A 423 25.16 9.86 -18.06
C PHE A 423 26.22 10.24 -19.11
N ASN A 424 27.51 10.04 -18.83
CA ASN A 424 28.60 10.47 -19.72
C ASN A 424 29.01 9.39 -20.74
N LYS A 425 28.45 8.19 -20.63
CA LYS A 425 28.68 7.08 -21.56
C LYS A 425 27.69 7.08 -22.73
N VAL A 426 28.08 6.39 -23.81
CA VAL A 426 27.42 6.44 -25.13
C VAL A 426 26.12 5.62 -25.19
N THR A 427 25.88 4.71 -24.25
CA THR A 427 24.65 3.91 -24.21
C THR A 427 23.48 4.66 -23.57
N ASP A 428 22.28 4.19 -23.86
CA ASP A 428 21.02 4.76 -23.37
C ASP A 428 20.97 4.73 -21.83
N VAL A 429 21.38 3.65 -21.18
CA VAL A 429 21.46 3.56 -19.71
C VAL A 429 22.72 2.81 -19.26
N VAL A 430 23.54 3.42 -18.41
CA VAL A 430 24.59 2.73 -17.64
C VAL A 430 24.24 2.81 -16.17
N ALA A 431 24.04 1.65 -15.56
CA ALA A 431 23.72 1.51 -14.16
C ALA A 431 24.76 0.61 -13.49
N GLU A 432 25.34 1.06 -12.37
CA GLU A 432 26.35 0.29 -11.63
C GLU A 432 26.05 0.26 -10.13
N ASP A 433 26.35 -0.88 -9.51
CA ASP A 433 26.48 -1.03 -8.07
C ASP A 433 27.74 -1.87 -7.75
N ASP A 434 27.87 -2.34 -6.50
CA ASP A 434 29.05 -3.12 -6.09
C ASP A 434 29.15 -4.50 -6.78
N GLU A 435 28.06 -5.01 -7.37
CA GLU A 435 27.97 -6.36 -7.93
C GLU A 435 27.83 -6.37 -9.47
N PHE A 436 27.11 -5.39 -10.03
CA PHE A 436 26.69 -5.39 -11.43
C PHE A 436 27.04 -4.10 -12.16
N LEU A 437 27.58 -4.24 -13.38
CA LEU A 437 27.57 -3.20 -14.39
C LEU A 437 26.55 -3.54 -15.47
N VAL A 438 25.47 -2.77 -15.53
CA VAL A 438 24.33 -3.00 -16.41
C VAL A 438 24.32 -1.99 -17.54
N PHE A 439 24.27 -2.48 -18.78
CA PHE A 439 24.07 -1.66 -19.98
C PHE A 439 22.65 -1.88 -20.50
N GLY A 440 21.85 -0.82 -20.52
CA GLY A 440 20.49 -0.82 -21.01
C GLY A 440 20.37 -0.08 -22.33
N GLU A 441 19.83 -0.74 -23.37
CA GLU A 441 19.44 -0.08 -24.62
C GLU A 441 17.93 0.04 -24.70
N CYS A 442 17.44 1.27 -24.88
CA CYS A 442 16.03 1.63 -24.80
C CYS A 442 15.48 1.91 -26.20
N LYS A 443 14.34 1.32 -26.56
CA LYS A 443 13.65 1.63 -27.83
C LYS A 443 12.14 1.71 -27.62
N ARG A 444 11.51 2.69 -28.26
CA ARG A 444 10.05 2.83 -28.28
C ARG A 444 9.48 2.28 -29.58
N LEU A 445 8.39 1.51 -29.48
CA LEU A 445 7.69 1.00 -30.65
C LEU A 445 6.57 1.97 -31.05
N SER A 446 6.60 2.43 -32.29
CA SER A 446 5.46 3.13 -32.90
C SER A 446 4.41 2.18 -33.48
N SER A 447 4.78 0.91 -33.70
CA SER A 447 3.90 -0.16 -34.17
C SER A 447 4.57 -1.52 -33.98
N GLU A 448 3.76 -2.59 -33.95
CA GLU A 448 4.26 -3.97 -33.80
C GLU A 448 5.21 -4.39 -34.94
N LYS A 449 5.04 -3.81 -36.15
CA LYS A 449 5.92 -4.07 -37.31
C LYS A 449 7.37 -3.65 -37.06
N LYS A 450 7.59 -2.67 -36.17
CA LYS A 450 8.93 -2.17 -35.81
C LYS A 450 9.61 -2.98 -34.70
N PHE A 451 8.92 -3.95 -34.11
CA PHE A 451 9.43 -4.76 -33.00
C PHE A 451 10.80 -5.39 -33.31
N GLU A 452 10.89 -6.15 -34.39
CA GLU A 452 12.09 -6.90 -34.75
C GLU A 452 13.27 -5.98 -35.11
N GLU A 453 13.00 -4.89 -35.85
CA GLU A 453 14.01 -3.91 -36.23
C GLU A 453 14.63 -3.24 -34.99
N ASN A 454 13.77 -2.77 -34.07
CA ASN A 454 14.21 -2.06 -32.87
C ASN A 454 14.95 -2.98 -31.90
N PHE A 455 14.48 -4.21 -31.69
CA PHE A 455 15.18 -5.18 -30.84
C PHE A 455 16.54 -5.55 -31.45
N LYS A 456 16.64 -5.82 -32.76
CA LYS A 456 17.93 -6.07 -33.43
C LYS A 456 18.90 -4.89 -33.28
N LYS A 457 18.39 -3.66 -33.36
CA LYS A 457 19.21 -2.45 -33.20
C LYS A 457 19.77 -2.36 -31.78
N ALA A 458 18.92 -2.50 -30.76
CA ALA A 458 19.31 -2.48 -29.36
C ALA A 458 20.35 -3.58 -29.04
N GLY A 459 20.08 -4.83 -29.42
CA GLY A 459 21.02 -5.93 -29.19
C GLY A 459 22.40 -5.70 -29.79
N LYS A 460 22.46 -5.20 -31.03
CA LYS A 460 23.75 -4.84 -31.67
C LYS A 460 24.50 -3.72 -30.94
N GLN A 461 23.78 -2.72 -30.41
CA GLN A 461 24.39 -1.63 -29.67
C GLN A 461 25.02 -2.14 -28.37
N ILE A 462 24.29 -2.99 -27.63
CA ILE A 462 24.81 -3.66 -26.42
C ILE A 462 26.06 -4.49 -26.76
N THR A 463 25.99 -5.35 -27.79
CA THR A 463 27.13 -6.19 -28.18
C THR A 463 28.36 -5.35 -28.52
N ALA A 464 28.19 -4.25 -29.26
CA ALA A 464 29.29 -3.38 -29.64
C ALA A 464 29.93 -2.69 -28.41
N GLN A 465 29.11 -2.20 -27.48
CA GLN A 465 29.60 -1.51 -26.28
C GLN A 465 30.24 -2.47 -25.28
N ALA A 466 29.67 -3.67 -25.10
CA ALA A 466 30.21 -4.70 -24.22
C ALA A 466 31.59 -5.18 -24.69
N ALA A 467 31.83 -5.24 -26.02
CA ALA A 467 33.11 -5.63 -26.59
C ALA A 467 34.27 -4.66 -26.27
N GLU A 468 33.96 -3.41 -25.93
CA GLU A 468 34.96 -2.39 -25.55
C GLU A 468 35.31 -2.42 -24.06
N MET A 469 34.66 -3.29 -23.27
CA MET A 469 34.80 -3.31 -21.81
C MET A 469 35.71 -4.43 -21.32
N SER A 470 36.57 -4.09 -20.36
CA SER A 470 37.47 -5.05 -19.70
C SER A 470 36.81 -5.80 -18.55
N GLN A 471 35.69 -5.30 -18.04
CA GLN A 471 34.88 -5.92 -16.98
C GLN A 471 33.61 -6.53 -17.57
N ARG A 472 33.02 -7.51 -16.86
CA ARG A 472 31.76 -8.13 -17.28
C ARG A 472 30.65 -7.09 -17.31
N VAL A 473 29.88 -7.09 -18.41
CA VAL A 473 28.72 -6.23 -18.61
C VAL A 473 27.49 -7.10 -18.70
N TYR A 474 26.41 -6.70 -18.01
CA TYR A 474 25.12 -7.34 -18.05
C TYR A 474 24.18 -6.51 -18.94
N GLY A 475 24.02 -6.92 -20.20
CA GLY A 475 23.15 -6.22 -21.15
C GLY A 475 21.67 -6.47 -20.91
N LEU A 476 20.84 -5.44 -21.09
CA LEU A 476 19.38 -5.53 -21.08
C LEU A 476 18.78 -4.68 -22.20
N VAL A 477 17.84 -5.26 -22.95
CA VAL A 477 17.05 -4.50 -23.93
C VAL A 477 15.75 -4.03 -23.27
N PHE A 478 15.47 -2.73 -23.29
CA PHE A 478 14.22 -2.16 -22.82
C PHE A 478 13.36 -1.71 -23.99
N LEU A 479 12.16 -2.27 -24.14
CA LEU A 479 11.22 -1.92 -25.20
C LEU A 479 9.94 -1.36 -24.61
N ASP A 480 9.63 -0.11 -24.91
CA ASP A 480 8.30 0.44 -24.68
C ASP A 480 7.37 -0.05 -25.81
N VAL A 481 6.41 -0.89 -25.42
CA VAL A 481 5.42 -1.50 -26.31
C VAL A 481 4.04 -0.90 -26.15
N SER A 482 3.90 0.20 -25.40
CA SER A 482 2.61 0.80 -25.02
C SER A 482 1.71 1.11 -26.22
N SER A 483 2.29 1.61 -27.33
CA SER A 483 1.54 1.93 -28.57
C SER A 483 1.10 0.69 -29.36
N CYS A 484 1.52 -0.50 -28.96
CA CYS A 484 1.19 -1.78 -29.59
C CYS A 484 0.22 -2.63 -28.74
N LEU A 485 -0.23 -2.09 -27.62
CA LEU A 485 -1.17 -2.76 -26.72
C LEU A 485 -2.61 -2.45 -27.13
N ASP A 486 -3.40 -3.51 -27.29
CA ASP A 486 -4.79 -3.45 -27.71
C ASP A 486 -5.73 -3.92 -26.58
N GLY A 487 -7.00 -3.55 -26.66
CA GLY A 487 -8.03 -4.09 -25.76
C GLY A 487 -7.99 -3.54 -24.34
N ILE A 488 -7.24 -2.46 -24.08
CA ILE A 488 -7.21 -1.78 -22.79
C ILE A 488 -8.36 -0.75 -22.76
N PRO A 489 -9.38 -0.90 -21.91
CA PRO A 489 -10.42 0.11 -21.76
C PRO A 489 -9.83 1.39 -21.17
N LYS A 490 -10.04 2.52 -21.85
CA LYS A 490 -9.57 3.83 -21.37
C LYS A 490 -10.41 4.37 -20.20
N MET A 491 -11.64 3.89 -20.05
CA MET A 491 -12.61 4.30 -19.03
C MET A 491 -13.42 3.09 -18.54
N GLU A 492 -14.23 3.32 -17.50
CA GLU A 492 -15.26 2.41 -16.97
C GLU A 492 -14.73 1.16 -16.23
N LEU A 493 -13.43 1.12 -15.95
CA LEU A 493 -12.88 0.08 -15.07
C LEU A 493 -13.23 0.39 -13.61
N PRO A 494 -13.67 -0.61 -12.83
CA PRO A 494 -14.20 -0.38 -11.49
C PRO A 494 -13.14 0.11 -10.50
N ASN A 495 -11.87 -0.23 -10.70
CA ASN A 495 -10.77 0.07 -9.77
C ASN A 495 -9.39 -0.11 -10.43
N VAL A 496 -8.34 0.21 -9.66
CA VAL A 496 -6.94 0.12 -10.08
C VAL A 496 -6.55 -1.33 -10.41
N GLU A 497 -7.04 -2.33 -9.67
CA GLU A 497 -6.75 -3.74 -9.97
C GLU A 497 -7.27 -4.15 -11.36
N ALA A 498 -8.46 -3.69 -11.75
CA ALA A 498 -9.00 -3.94 -13.07
C ALA A 498 -8.16 -3.25 -14.16
N ALA A 499 -7.67 -2.03 -13.90
CA ALA A 499 -6.73 -1.32 -14.77
C ALA A 499 -5.41 -2.07 -14.93
N GLN A 500 -4.84 -2.56 -13.83
CA GLN A 500 -3.62 -3.37 -13.82
C GLN A 500 -3.81 -4.72 -14.51
N ARG A 501 -4.99 -5.34 -14.40
CA ARG A 501 -5.33 -6.59 -15.08
C ARG A 501 -5.47 -6.39 -16.58
N ALA A 502 -6.16 -5.34 -17.02
CA ALA A 502 -6.34 -5.04 -18.44
C ALA A 502 -5.00 -4.84 -19.16
N ILE A 503 -4.07 -4.09 -18.56
CA ILE A 503 -2.73 -3.93 -19.15
C ILE A 503 -1.91 -5.21 -19.09
N HIS A 504 -2.05 -6.03 -18.05
CA HIS A 504 -1.38 -7.32 -17.95
C HIS A 504 -1.84 -8.26 -19.07
N GLU A 505 -3.15 -8.41 -19.26
CA GLU A 505 -3.73 -9.25 -20.31
C GLU A 505 -3.30 -8.79 -21.71
N SER A 506 -3.30 -7.47 -21.96
CA SER A 506 -2.86 -6.90 -23.23
C SER A 506 -1.37 -7.15 -23.50
N LEU A 507 -0.52 -6.96 -22.47
CA LEU A 507 0.92 -7.21 -22.58
C LEU A 507 1.24 -8.69 -22.79
N GLU A 508 0.60 -9.59 -22.06
CA GLU A 508 0.77 -11.04 -22.26
C GLU A 508 0.27 -11.47 -23.65
N ALA A 509 -0.81 -10.86 -24.15
CA ALA A 509 -1.26 -11.10 -25.52
C ALA A 509 -0.22 -10.63 -26.55
N PHE A 510 0.40 -9.46 -26.36
CA PHE A 510 1.49 -8.98 -27.22
C PHE A 510 2.70 -9.93 -27.19
N VAL A 511 3.09 -10.39 -26.00
CA VAL A 511 4.19 -11.34 -25.80
C VAL A 511 3.89 -12.66 -26.50
N ALA A 512 2.68 -13.21 -26.32
CA ALA A 512 2.26 -14.46 -26.94
C ALA A 512 2.29 -14.39 -28.47
N ARG A 513 1.80 -13.28 -29.07
CA ARG A 513 1.86 -13.06 -30.53
C ARG A 513 3.28 -12.98 -31.07
N ASN A 514 4.22 -12.50 -30.27
CA ASN A 514 5.61 -12.30 -30.67
C ASN A 514 6.58 -13.33 -30.08
N ALA A 515 6.09 -14.37 -29.39
CA ALA A 515 6.92 -15.28 -28.60
C ALA A 515 8.09 -15.89 -29.38
N SER A 516 7.82 -16.42 -30.59
CA SER A 516 8.88 -17.00 -31.43
C SER A 516 9.94 -15.99 -31.86
N LYS A 517 9.55 -14.73 -32.14
CA LYS A 517 10.50 -13.67 -32.50
C LYS A 517 11.28 -13.19 -31.29
N ILE A 518 10.61 -13.04 -30.14
CA ILE A 518 11.25 -12.67 -28.88
C ILE A 518 12.34 -13.69 -28.55
N GLU A 519 12.01 -14.99 -28.57
CA GLU A 519 12.95 -16.07 -28.30
C GLU A 519 14.13 -16.04 -29.27
N GLN A 520 13.86 -16.00 -30.59
CA GLN A 520 14.91 -15.98 -31.60
C GLN A 520 15.89 -14.80 -31.42
N LEU A 521 15.38 -13.63 -31.04
CA LEU A 521 16.20 -12.43 -30.86
C LEU A 521 16.92 -12.43 -29.51
N ALA A 522 16.29 -12.90 -28.44
CA ALA A 522 16.93 -13.08 -27.15
C ALA A 522 18.09 -14.06 -27.27
N GLU A 523 17.88 -15.20 -27.93
CA GLU A 523 18.90 -16.21 -28.21
C GLU A 523 20.04 -15.65 -29.05
N ARG A 524 19.72 -14.86 -30.08
CA ARG A 524 20.73 -14.24 -30.95
C ARG A 524 21.71 -13.35 -30.19
N PHE A 525 21.29 -12.71 -29.10
CA PHE A 525 22.09 -11.75 -28.35
C PHE A 525 22.48 -12.24 -26.95
N SER A 526 22.27 -13.53 -26.64
CA SER A 526 22.43 -14.11 -25.29
C SER A 526 23.84 -13.98 -24.72
N GLU A 527 24.87 -13.91 -25.57
CA GLU A 527 26.27 -13.69 -25.14
C GLU A 527 26.50 -12.29 -24.54
N SER A 528 25.67 -11.31 -24.89
CA SER A 528 25.86 -9.90 -24.49
C SER A 528 24.66 -9.30 -23.76
N SER A 529 23.52 -9.98 -23.72
CA SER A 529 22.27 -9.50 -23.15
C SER A 529 21.57 -10.63 -22.39
N LEU A 530 21.19 -10.37 -21.15
CA LEU A 530 20.45 -11.31 -20.30
C LEU A 530 19.01 -11.50 -20.78
N GLY A 531 18.45 -10.55 -21.50
CA GLY A 531 17.09 -10.64 -22.02
C GLY A 531 16.50 -9.30 -22.45
N VAL A 532 15.18 -9.30 -22.62
CA VAL A 532 14.39 -8.13 -22.99
C VAL A 532 13.32 -7.82 -21.94
N CYS A 533 13.20 -6.55 -21.59
CA CYS A 533 12.16 -5.98 -20.74
C CYS A 533 11.13 -5.28 -21.63
N LEU A 534 9.95 -5.87 -21.78
CA LEU A 534 8.82 -5.31 -22.52
C LEU A 534 7.95 -4.49 -21.55
N ILE A 535 7.82 -3.19 -21.78
CA ILE A 535 7.16 -2.25 -20.88
C ILE A 535 5.90 -1.73 -21.54
N GLY A 536 4.77 -1.95 -20.88
CA GLY A 536 3.47 -1.40 -21.27
C GLY A 536 3.01 -0.35 -20.27
N GLN A 537 2.54 0.78 -20.76
CA GLN A 537 1.93 1.86 -19.99
C GLN A 537 0.61 2.29 -20.62
N ALA A 538 -0.42 2.51 -19.81
CA ALA A 538 -1.70 3.03 -20.25
C ALA A 538 -2.32 3.92 -19.17
N PRO A 539 -2.71 5.16 -19.50
CA PRO A 539 -3.56 5.96 -18.61
C PRO A 539 -4.98 5.39 -18.66
N ILE A 540 -5.55 5.15 -17.49
CA ILE A 540 -6.86 4.55 -17.34
C ILE A 540 -7.65 5.35 -16.31
N TRP A 541 -8.86 5.73 -16.69
CA TRP A 541 -9.82 6.32 -15.78
C TRP A 541 -10.68 5.24 -15.13
N THR A 542 -10.65 5.19 -13.81
CA THR A 542 -11.54 4.34 -13.02
C THR A 542 -12.90 5.02 -12.84
N ARG A 543 -13.93 4.23 -12.51
CA ARG A 543 -15.32 4.72 -12.38
C ARG A 543 -15.50 5.80 -11.32
N ASP A 544 -14.65 5.79 -10.30
CA ASP A 544 -14.58 6.81 -9.24
C ASP A 544 -14.00 8.16 -9.72
N GLY A 545 -13.60 8.27 -11.00
CA GLY A 545 -12.99 9.48 -11.56
C GLY A 545 -11.50 9.61 -11.28
N THR A 546 -10.83 8.56 -10.80
CA THR A 546 -9.37 8.56 -10.63
C THR A 546 -8.66 8.28 -11.94
N LEU A 547 -7.68 9.12 -12.31
CA LEU A 547 -6.77 8.86 -13.42
C LEU A 547 -5.53 8.11 -12.93
N TYR A 548 -5.43 6.84 -13.30
CA TYR A 548 -4.34 5.96 -12.89
C TYR A 548 -3.44 5.61 -14.07
N MET A 549 -2.13 5.53 -13.83
CA MET A 549 -1.17 5.02 -14.80
C MET A 549 -0.95 3.53 -14.58
N ALA A 550 -1.65 2.70 -15.36
CA ALA A 550 -1.36 1.27 -15.36
C ALA A 550 -0.03 1.02 -16.07
N THR A 551 0.91 0.37 -15.39
CA THR A 551 2.20 -0.01 -15.98
C THR A 551 2.53 -1.45 -15.65
N ARG A 552 3.06 -2.19 -16.64
CA ARG A 552 3.60 -3.53 -16.46
C ARG A 552 4.91 -3.71 -17.21
N THR A 553 5.80 -4.51 -16.63
CA THR A 553 7.06 -4.92 -17.26
C THR A 553 7.06 -6.44 -17.34
N ARG A 554 7.23 -6.98 -18.55
CA ARG A 554 7.41 -8.41 -18.80
C ARG A 554 8.85 -8.65 -19.23
N VAL A 555 9.56 -9.46 -18.45
CA VAL A 555 10.95 -9.82 -18.71
C VAL A 555 10.98 -11.16 -19.44
N VAL A 556 11.68 -11.26 -20.57
CA VAL A 556 11.90 -12.52 -21.27
C VAL A 556 13.40 -12.75 -21.42
N ALA A 557 13.87 -13.86 -20.85
CA ALA A 557 15.24 -14.37 -20.99
C ALA A 557 15.28 -15.45 -22.08
N PRO A 558 16.42 -15.63 -22.78
CA PRO A 558 16.59 -16.74 -23.73
C PRO A 558 16.60 -18.09 -22.99
N GLN A 559 16.13 -19.15 -23.64
CA GLN A 559 16.15 -20.51 -23.08
C GLN A 559 17.56 -21.03 -22.80
N SER A 560 18.56 -20.58 -23.55
CA SER A 560 19.96 -20.93 -23.37
C SER A 560 20.65 -20.17 -22.23
N LEU A 561 19.97 -19.24 -21.56
CA LEU A 561 20.56 -18.45 -20.49
C LEU A 561 21.02 -19.36 -19.34
N SER A 562 22.27 -19.20 -18.90
CA SER A 562 22.81 -19.99 -17.81
C SER A 562 22.09 -19.71 -16.49
N ASP A 563 22.08 -20.67 -15.56
CA ASP A 563 21.49 -20.46 -14.22
C ASP A 563 22.17 -19.29 -13.47
N GLU A 564 23.47 -19.08 -13.67
CA GLU A 564 24.22 -17.96 -13.09
C GLU A 564 23.74 -16.61 -13.65
N ASP A 565 23.58 -16.52 -14.97
CA ASP A 565 23.08 -15.32 -15.64
C ASP A 565 21.61 -15.07 -15.33
N PHE A 566 20.79 -16.12 -15.22
CA PHE A 566 19.40 -16.01 -14.80
C PHE A 566 19.27 -15.53 -13.36
N ASN A 567 20.13 -16.00 -12.45
CA ASN A 567 20.20 -15.49 -11.08
C ASN A 567 20.65 -14.01 -11.05
N SER A 568 21.63 -13.64 -11.88
CA SER A 568 22.07 -12.25 -12.04
C SER A 568 20.94 -11.37 -12.55
N LEU A 569 20.19 -11.83 -13.58
CA LEU A 569 19.00 -11.16 -14.11
C LEU A 569 17.96 -10.92 -13.02
N ASN A 570 17.65 -11.94 -12.20
CA ASN A 570 16.68 -11.83 -11.12
C ASN A 570 17.15 -10.87 -10.02
N LYS A 571 18.44 -10.83 -9.69
CA LYS A 571 18.99 -9.85 -8.74
C LYS A 571 18.91 -8.43 -9.30
N ILE A 572 19.28 -8.25 -10.56
CA ILE A 572 19.25 -6.94 -11.23
C ILE A 572 17.82 -6.41 -11.27
N LEU A 573 16.87 -7.21 -11.75
CA LEU A 573 15.49 -6.79 -11.97
C LEU A 573 14.58 -6.93 -10.75
N GLY A 574 14.98 -7.71 -9.74
CA GLY A 574 14.29 -7.81 -8.45
C GLY A 574 14.22 -6.46 -7.77
N ARG A 575 15.30 -5.66 -7.85
CA ARG A 575 15.32 -4.28 -7.34
C ARG A 575 14.55 -3.33 -8.26
N PHE A 576 14.64 -3.54 -9.58
CA PHE A 576 13.98 -2.72 -10.62
C PHE A 576 12.44 -2.75 -10.54
N SER A 577 11.85 -3.88 -10.14
CA SER A 577 10.40 -4.09 -10.14
C SER A 577 9.69 -3.49 -8.92
N THR A 578 10.41 -3.23 -7.82
CA THR A 578 9.88 -2.64 -6.58
C THR A 578 9.66 -1.12 -6.68
N SER A 579 10.24 -0.46 -7.70
CA SER A 579 10.36 1.01 -7.81
C SER A 579 9.13 1.76 -8.35
N MET A 580 8.06 1.08 -8.76
CA MET A 580 6.87 1.72 -9.35
C MET A 580 5.61 1.66 -8.47
N LEU A 581 5.55 0.74 -7.50
CA LEU A 581 4.37 0.55 -6.65
C LEU A 581 4.37 1.41 -5.37
N SER A 582 5.47 2.10 -5.08
CA SER A 582 5.62 3.00 -3.93
C SER A 582 5.54 4.49 -4.28
N LEU A 583 5.27 4.85 -5.54
CA LEU A 583 5.61 6.17 -6.07
C LEU A 583 4.53 6.88 -6.91
N VAL A 584 3.32 6.34 -7.03
CA VAL A 584 2.11 7.05 -7.52
C VAL A 584 0.96 6.84 -6.55
#